data_AF-A0A1V5H150-F1
#
_entry.id   AF-A0A1V5H150-F1
#
_cell.length_a   1.000
_cell.length_b   1.000
_cell.length_c   1.000
_cell.angle_alpha   90.00
_cell.angle_beta   90.00
_cell.angle_gamma   90.00
#
_symmetry.space_group_name_H-M   'P 1'
#
loop_
_entity.id
_entity.type
_entity.pdbx_description
1 polymer ?
#
loop_
_entity_poly.entity_id
_entity_poly.type
_entity_poly.pdbx_seq_one_letter_code
_entity_poly.pdbx_strand_id
1 'polypeptide(L)'
;MGILKGFLGLQPEPDKERDKDAEPAEPAGLLHGEDEARREHDKSILGDDDGTKEEKLRQLAEKEVQTAAESSLRRLHVLQLGRCPSCGEHLRRHLFASVCEACGWHAFDTPGKGPVRVFLRHENRTIEGDHCYTVKDGTLLVLKDDRVIAKIARAAYDSVEYVWSDSEIEQRRRQIAERMNLVCGWCAATAEPGKEGFHLVHVAFGSTQERYCFCSDDCFEAFRRMYPARVHRNCYERDCDTCELCTKRYVAGSEGMNVIAKDFLTPPRSR
;
A
#
# COMPACT_ATOMS: atom_id res chain seq x y z
N MET A 1 -51.87 -88.87 28.23
CA MET A 1 -50.65 -89.22 28.99
C MET A 1 -49.49 -88.52 28.31
N GLY A 2 -48.98 -87.44 28.89
CA GLY A 2 -47.86 -87.54 29.85
C GLY A 2 -46.63 -87.01 29.10
N ILE A 3 -46.36 -85.71 29.12
CA ILE A 3 -45.63 -85.00 30.19
C ILE A 3 -44.20 -85.55 30.35
N LEU A 4 -43.24 -84.61 30.31
CA LEU A 4 -41.85 -84.71 30.75
C LEU A 4 -40.87 -85.51 29.88
N LYS A 5 -40.08 -84.77 29.08
CA LYS A 5 -38.62 -84.96 29.02
C LYS A 5 -37.93 -83.61 28.77
N GLY A 6 -38.21 -82.66 29.65
CA GLY A 6 -37.27 -81.62 30.05
C GLY A 6 -36.65 -82.06 31.37
N PHE A 7 -35.69 -82.98 31.34
CA PHE A 7 -34.88 -83.37 32.50
C PHE A 7 -33.73 -84.25 31.97
N LEU A 8 -32.48 -83.76 32.11
CA LEU A 8 -31.20 -84.45 31.86
C LEU A 8 -30.60 -84.36 30.44
N GLY A 9 -29.67 -83.41 30.28
CA GLY A 9 -28.33 -83.79 29.82
C GLY A 9 -27.88 -83.36 28.42
N LEU A 10 -27.03 -82.33 28.42
CA LEU A 10 -25.78 -82.24 27.65
C LEU A 10 -25.87 -81.96 26.13
N GLN A 11 -25.30 -80.81 25.75
CA GLN A 11 -25.02 -80.36 24.38
C GLN A 11 -24.02 -81.28 23.65
N PRO A 12 -23.84 -81.11 22.31
CA PRO A 12 -22.83 -80.15 21.86
C PRO A 12 -23.28 -79.22 20.69
N GLU A 13 -22.82 -77.97 20.78
CA GLU A 13 -22.74 -76.86 19.80
C GLU A 13 -21.89 -77.22 18.55
N PRO A 14 -21.61 -76.31 17.56
CA PRO A 14 -22.10 -74.93 17.27
C PRO A 14 -22.62 -74.81 15.80
N ASP A 15 -23.27 -73.75 15.34
CA ASP A 15 -22.62 -72.51 14.87
C ASP A 15 -23.63 -71.35 14.71
N LYS A 16 -23.36 -70.29 15.48
CA LYS A 16 -23.38 -68.85 15.12
C LYS A 16 -24.72 -68.17 14.77
N GLU A 17 -25.39 -67.71 15.84
CA GLU A 17 -25.52 -66.29 16.23
C GLU A 17 -24.87 -65.26 15.25
N ARG A 18 -25.46 -64.13 14.84
CA ARG A 18 -26.55 -63.26 15.34
C ARG A 18 -27.04 -62.41 14.17
N ASP A 19 -28.35 -62.19 14.07
CA ASP A 19 -28.89 -60.94 13.53
C ASP A 19 -30.06 -60.50 14.42
N LYS A 20 -29.69 -59.81 15.49
CA LYS A 20 -30.51 -58.79 16.12
C LYS A 20 -29.62 -57.56 16.13
N ASP A 21 -30.00 -56.55 15.37
CA ASP A 21 -30.29 -55.22 15.88
C ASP A 21 -30.86 -54.39 14.72
N ALA A 22 -32.17 -54.13 14.80
CA ALA A 22 -32.82 -53.13 13.96
C ALA A 22 -32.41 -51.75 14.50
N GLU A 23 -31.55 -51.06 13.78
CA GLU A 23 -31.24 -49.65 14.05
C GLU A 23 -32.49 -48.78 13.78
N PRO A 24 -32.84 -47.86 14.68
CA PRO A 24 -33.85 -46.86 14.41
C PRO A 24 -33.29 -45.85 13.40
N ALA A 25 -34.06 -45.59 12.34
CA ALA A 25 -33.74 -44.57 11.34
C ALA A 25 -33.40 -43.23 12.01
N GLU A 26 -32.23 -42.69 11.69
CA GLU A 26 -31.79 -41.37 12.14
C GLU A 26 -32.82 -40.29 11.72
N PRO A 27 -33.08 -39.28 12.56
CA PRO A 27 -33.97 -38.19 12.19
C PRO A 27 -33.32 -37.43 11.04
N ALA A 28 -34.04 -37.32 9.91
CA ALA A 28 -33.66 -36.50 8.77
C ALA A 28 -33.27 -35.09 9.27
N GLY A 29 -31.96 -34.84 9.31
CA GLY A 29 -31.38 -33.64 9.84
C GLY A 29 -31.86 -32.42 9.08
N LEU A 30 -32.24 -31.38 9.82
CA LEU A 30 -32.42 -30.01 9.35
C LEU A 30 -31.12 -29.52 8.71
N LEU A 31 -30.93 -29.81 7.42
CA LEU A 31 -29.96 -29.08 6.62
C LEU A 31 -30.64 -27.75 6.25
N HIS A 32 -30.09 -26.65 6.77
CA HIS A 32 -30.45 -25.32 6.28
C HIS A 32 -30.16 -25.28 4.78
N GLY A 33 -31.01 -24.66 3.95
CA GLY A 33 -30.92 -24.74 2.48
C GLY A 33 -29.57 -24.33 1.87
N GLU A 34 -28.74 -23.59 2.62
CA GLU A 34 -27.35 -23.29 2.24
C GLU A 34 -26.43 -24.52 2.30
N ASP A 35 -26.64 -25.44 3.25
CA ASP A 35 -25.88 -26.67 3.41
C ASP A 35 -26.23 -27.71 2.33
N GLU A 36 -27.49 -27.73 1.87
CA GLU A 36 -27.90 -28.57 0.74
C GLU A 36 -27.27 -28.10 -0.57
N ALA A 37 -27.27 -26.78 -0.85
CA ALA A 37 -26.63 -26.21 -2.04
C ALA A 37 -25.11 -26.47 -2.03
N ARG A 38 -24.47 -26.35 -0.87
CA ARG A 38 -23.05 -26.64 -0.70
C ARG A 38 -22.74 -28.13 -0.89
N ARG A 39 -23.59 -29.01 -0.36
CA ARG A 39 -23.45 -30.47 -0.53
C ARG A 39 -23.71 -30.92 -1.96
N GLU A 40 -24.65 -30.29 -2.67
CA GLU A 40 -24.93 -30.58 -4.07
C GLU A 40 -23.80 -30.09 -4.98
N HIS A 41 -23.22 -28.94 -4.67
CA HIS A 41 -21.99 -28.44 -5.30
C HIS A 41 -20.81 -29.40 -5.07
N ASP A 42 -20.60 -29.87 -3.83
CA ASP A 42 -19.54 -30.82 -3.50
C ASP A 42 -19.74 -32.18 -4.18
N LYS A 43 -20.99 -32.65 -4.29
CA LYS A 43 -21.33 -33.85 -5.09
C LYS A 43 -21.08 -33.65 -6.58
N SER A 44 -21.34 -32.47 -7.12
CA SER A 44 -21.05 -32.15 -8.52
C SER A 44 -19.55 -32.06 -8.81
N ILE A 45 -18.71 -31.74 -7.81
CA ILE A 45 -17.25 -31.77 -7.93
C ILE A 45 -16.74 -33.22 -7.90
N LEU A 46 -17.29 -34.05 -7.01
CA LEU A 46 -16.86 -35.44 -6.83
C LEU A 46 -17.40 -36.40 -7.90
N GLY A 47 -18.51 -36.07 -8.57
CA GLY A 47 -19.11 -36.88 -9.64
C GLY A 47 -18.52 -36.64 -11.04
N ASP A 48 -17.37 -35.97 -11.12
CA ASP A 48 -16.71 -35.60 -12.37
C ASP A 48 -15.62 -36.63 -12.72
N ASP A 49 -16.03 -37.78 -13.28
CA ASP A 49 -15.13 -38.93 -13.59
C ASP A 49 -13.98 -38.58 -14.56
N ASP A 50 -14.10 -37.51 -15.36
CA ASP A 50 -13.11 -37.09 -16.36
C ASP A 50 -12.22 -35.90 -15.91
N GLY A 51 -12.38 -35.36 -14.69
CA GLY A 51 -11.55 -34.26 -14.15
C GLY A 51 -11.68 -32.90 -14.87
N THR A 52 -12.53 -32.80 -15.90
CA THR A 52 -12.63 -31.61 -16.76
C THR A 52 -13.21 -30.37 -16.05
N LYS A 53 -14.13 -30.51 -15.08
CA LYS A 53 -14.59 -29.36 -14.28
C LYS A 53 -13.54 -28.94 -13.26
N GLU A 54 -12.78 -29.89 -12.70
CA GLU A 54 -11.68 -29.56 -11.79
C GLU A 54 -10.58 -28.76 -12.52
N GLU A 55 -10.23 -29.14 -13.74
CA GLU A 55 -9.27 -28.41 -14.57
C GLU A 55 -9.79 -27.02 -14.95
N LYS A 56 -11.09 -26.89 -15.29
CA LYS A 56 -11.72 -25.58 -15.54
C LYS A 56 -11.73 -24.70 -14.28
N LEU A 57 -12.00 -25.26 -13.11
CA LEU A 57 -11.96 -24.54 -11.84
C LEU A 57 -10.55 -24.08 -11.49
N ARG A 58 -9.53 -24.94 -11.72
CA ARG A 58 -8.12 -24.56 -11.57
C ARG A 58 -7.74 -23.43 -12.52
N GLN A 59 -8.13 -23.50 -13.78
CA GLN A 59 -7.88 -22.42 -14.75
C GLN A 59 -8.60 -21.11 -14.39
N LEU A 60 -9.82 -21.19 -13.84
CA LEU A 60 -10.54 -20.01 -13.35
C LEU A 60 -9.86 -19.41 -12.12
N ALA A 61 -9.44 -20.24 -11.17
CA ALA A 61 -8.70 -19.80 -9.99
C ALA A 61 -7.35 -19.17 -10.38
N GLU A 62 -6.61 -19.76 -11.33
CA GLU A 62 -5.36 -19.19 -11.83
C GLU A 62 -5.58 -17.84 -12.51
N LYS A 63 -6.64 -17.70 -13.33
CA LYS A 63 -7.00 -16.41 -13.94
C LYS A 63 -7.38 -15.37 -12.89
N GLU A 64 -8.09 -15.76 -11.84
CA GLU A 64 -8.47 -14.86 -10.75
C GLU A 64 -7.24 -14.42 -9.94
N VAL A 65 -6.31 -15.33 -9.67
CA VAL A 65 -5.02 -15.01 -9.03
C VAL A 65 -4.19 -14.07 -9.90
N GLN A 66 -4.11 -14.34 -11.21
CA GLN A 66 -3.37 -13.48 -12.15
C GLN A 66 -3.97 -12.07 -12.23
N THR A 67 -5.29 -11.96 -12.37
CA THR A 67 -5.98 -10.66 -12.40
C THR A 67 -5.87 -9.90 -11.09
N ALA A 68 -5.95 -10.60 -9.95
CA ALA A 68 -5.72 -10.01 -8.63
C ALA A 68 -4.26 -9.51 -8.49
N ALA A 69 -3.28 -10.28 -8.94
CA ALA A 69 -1.87 -9.91 -8.94
C ALA A 69 -1.61 -8.69 -9.84
N GLU A 70 -2.14 -8.68 -11.06
CA GLU A 70 -2.05 -7.53 -11.97
C GLU A 70 -2.68 -6.28 -11.36
N SER A 71 -3.86 -6.41 -10.74
CA SER A 71 -4.52 -5.28 -10.09
C SER A 71 -3.69 -4.72 -8.92
N SER A 72 -3.01 -5.59 -8.18
CA SER A 72 -2.14 -5.20 -7.07
C SER A 72 -0.88 -4.49 -7.57
N LEU A 73 -0.26 -5.00 -8.65
CA LEU A 73 0.89 -4.36 -9.29
C LEU A 73 0.52 -2.99 -9.87
N ARG A 74 -0.65 -2.87 -10.52
CA ARG A 74 -1.15 -1.57 -11.01
C ARG A 74 -1.34 -0.58 -9.86
N ARG A 75 -1.94 -1.00 -8.75
CA ARG A 75 -2.09 -0.15 -7.56
C ARG A 75 -0.74 0.31 -7.00
N LEU A 76 0.24 -0.59 -6.89
CA LEU A 76 1.59 -0.24 -6.45
C LEU A 76 2.26 0.76 -7.40
N HIS A 77 2.11 0.58 -8.71
CA HIS A 77 2.67 1.50 -9.70
C HIS A 77 2.03 2.89 -9.63
N VAL A 78 0.71 2.98 -9.49
CA VAL A 78 -0.02 4.25 -9.32
C VAL A 78 0.42 4.99 -8.05
N LEU A 79 0.66 4.25 -6.96
CA LEU A 79 1.22 4.81 -5.72
C LEU A 79 2.66 5.32 -5.89
N GLN A 80 3.50 4.61 -6.65
CA GLN A 80 4.86 5.07 -6.97
C GLN A 80 4.86 6.38 -7.75
N LEU A 81 3.91 6.53 -8.68
CA LEU A 81 3.68 7.76 -9.46
C LEU A 81 3.05 8.89 -8.63
N GLY A 82 2.74 8.66 -7.35
CA GLY A 82 2.15 9.67 -6.46
C GLY A 82 0.68 9.96 -6.74
N ARG A 83 -0.05 9.00 -7.30
CA ARG A 83 -1.50 9.09 -7.57
C ARG A 83 -2.29 8.13 -6.69
N CYS A 84 -3.54 8.48 -6.43
CA CYS A 84 -4.42 7.68 -5.60
C CYS A 84 -4.84 6.40 -6.35
N PRO A 85 -4.75 5.21 -5.74
CA PRO A 85 -5.15 3.95 -6.37
C PRO A 85 -6.68 3.83 -6.53
N SER A 86 -7.46 4.64 -5.81
CA SER A 86 -8.93 4.63 -5.88
C SER A 86 -9.50 5.64 -6.87
N CYS A 87 -8.95 6.86 -6.94
CA CYS A 87 -9.50 7.93 -7.78
C CYS A 87 -8.53 8.55 -8.79
N GLY A 88 -7.25 8.18 -8.77
CA GLY A 88 -6.23 8.71 -9.70
C GLY A 88 -5.73 10.12 -9.39
N GLU A 89 -6.30 10.82 -8.41
CA GLU A 89 -5.89 12.17 -8.02
C GLU A 89 -4.51 12.18 -7.32
N HIS A 90 -3.85 13.35 -7.27
CA HIS A 90 -2.56 13.49 -6.60
C HIS A 90 -2.61 13.13 -5.10
N LEU A 91 -1.63 12.35 -4.66
CA LEU A 91 -1.44 12.03 -3.24
C LEU A 91 -0.52 13.04 -2.59
N ARG A 92 -0.93 13.53 -1.41
CA ARG A 92 -0.01 14.23 -0.52
C ARG A 92 0.77 13.19 0.28
N ARG A 93 2.10 13.27 0.17
CA ARG A 93 3.03 12.40 0.90
C ARG A 93 3.56 13.16 2.11
N HIS A 94 3.28 12.62 3.28
CA HIS A 94 3.89 12.95 4.56
C HIS A 94 5.02 11.95 4.87
N LEU A 95 5.80 12.20 5.92
CA LEU A 95 6.94 11.36 6.31
C LEU A 95 6.59 9.87 6.49
N PHE A 96 5.42 9.60 7.07
CA PHE A 96 4.95 8.24 7.40
C PHE A 96 3.54 7.95 6.87
N ALA A 97 2.94 8.85 6.10
CA ALA A 97 1.58 8.69 5.62
C ALA A 97 1.42 9.26 4.21
N SER A 98 0.56 8.63 3.42
CA SER A 98 0.10 9.15 2.13
C SER A 98 -1.42 9.28 2.20
N VAL A 99 -1.93 10.48 1.90
CA VAL A 99 -3.36 10.78 2.00
C VAL A 99 -3.84 11.39 0.69
N CYS A 100 -4.98 10.90 0.19
CA CYS A 100 -5.68 11.49 -0.94
C CYS A 100 -6.71 12.51 -0.43
N GLU A 101 -6.57 13.77 -0.86
CA GLU A 101 -7.51 14.83 -0.46
C GLU A 101 -8.89 14.69 -1.10
N ALA A 102 -8.97 14.05 -2.27
CA ALA A 102 -10.22 13.93 -3.01
C ALA A 102 -11.13 12.82 -2.48
N CYS A 103 -10.58 11.65 -2.14
CA CYS A 103 -11.38 10.48 -1.72
C CYS A 103 -11.12 9.99 -0.30
N GLY A 104 -10.17 10.58 0.44
CA GLY A 104 -9.84 10.17 1.81
C GLY A 104 -9.09 8.84 1.91
N TRP A 105 -8.68 8.24 0.78
CA TRP A 105 -7.80 7.09 0.81
C TRP A 105 -6.51 7.44 1.54
N HIS A 106 -6.10 6.58 2.47
CA HIS A 106 -4.90 6.77 3.25
C HIS A 106 -4.14 5.45 3.37
N ALA A 107 -2.82 5.57 3.39
CA ALA A 107 -1.91 4.52 3.82
C ALA A 107 -0.89 5.16 4.74
N PHE A 108 -0.64 4.54 5.88
CA PHE A 108 0.35 5.02 6.84
C PHE A 108 1.18 3.85 7.36
N ASP A 109 2.41 4.15 7.70
CA ASP A 109 3.34 3.24 8.35
C ASP A 109 3.10 3.30 9.86
N THR A 110 3.31 2.19 10.56
CA THR A 110 3.32 2.13 12.03
C THR A 110 4.75 2.21 12.56
N PRO A 111 4.97 2.75 13.78
CA PRO A 111 6.30 2.80 14.37
C PRO A 111 6.86 1.39 14.58
N GLY A 112 8.17 1.24 14.34
CA GLY A 112 8.87 -0.04 14.45
C GLY A 112 9.45 -0.25 15.86
N LYS A 113 10.01 0.80 16.45
CA LYS A 113 10.62 0.82 17.79
C LYS A 113 9.80 1.62 18.80
N GLY A 114 9.05 2.60 18.32
CA GLY A 114 8.23 3.46 19.17
C GLY A 114 6.96 2.75 19.67
N PRO A 115 6.52 3.01 20.91
CA PRO A 115 5.34 2.34 21.48
C PRO A 115 4.04 2.86 20.85
N VAL A 116 3.04 2.00 20.82
CA VAL A 116 1.66 2.34 20.49
C VAL A 116 0.84 2.38 21.77
N ARG A 117 0.11 3.48 21.96
CA ARG A 117 -0.77 3.67 23.11
C ARG A 117 -2.23 3.67 22.68
N VAL A 118 -3.03 2.83 23.33
CA VAL A 118 -4.47 2.76 23.07
C VAL A 118 -5.22 3.30 24.28
N PHE A 119 -6.04 4.31 24.05
CA PHE A 119 -6.86 4.94 25.08
C PHE A 119 -8.23 4.27 25.11
N LEU A 120 -8.62 3.74 26.28
CA LEU A 120 -9.94 3.16 26.48
C LEU A 120 -10.98 4.24 26.76
N ARG A 121 -12.21 4.05 26.27
CA ARG A 121 -13.28 5.07 26.33
C ARG A 121 -13.84 5.28 27.73
N HIS A 122 -13.89 4.24 28.54
CA HIS A 122 -14.53 4.26 29.87
C HIS A 122 -13.55 4.11 31.02
N GLU A 123 -12.30 3.76 30.73
CA GLU A 123 -11.24 3.63 31.72
C GLU A 123 -10.15 4.63 31.38
N ASN A 124 -9.67 5.40 32.36
CA ASN A 124 -8.45 6.20 32.21
C ASN A 124 -7.19 5.30 32.24
N ARG A 125 -7.28 4.15 31.58
CA ARG A 125 -6.21 3.17 31.43
C ARG A 125 -5.78 3.16 29.98
N THR A 126 -4.48 3.25 29.81
CA THR A 126 -3.82 3.13 28.52
C THR A 126 -3.21 1.75 28.41
N ILE A 127 -3.46 1.08 27.29
CA ILE A 127 -2.78 -0.16 26.96
C ILE A 127 -1.60 0.21 26.05
N GLU A 128 -0.39 -0.09 26.50
CA GLU A 128 0.85 0.14 25.76
C GLU A 128 1.34 -1.16 25.13
N GLY A 129 1.63 -1.13 23.83
CA GLY A 129 2.27 -2.21 23.09
C GLY A 129 3.27 -1.69 22.07
N ASP A 130 3.89 -2.60 21.33
CA ASP A 130 4.86 -2.29 20.29
C ASP A 130 4.17 -2.05 18.94
N HIS A 131 3.12 -2.84 18.65
CA HIS A 131 2.37 -2.75 17.41
C HIS A 131 0.87 -2.86 17.64
N CYS A 132 0.07 -2.25 16.76
CA CYS A 132 -1.37 -2.45 16.72
C CYS A 132 -1.86 -2.79 15.32
N TYR A 133 -2.82 -3.71 15.24
CA TYR A 133 -3.52 -4.04 14.00
C TYR A 133 -5.01 -3.84 14.17
N THR A 134 -5.64 -3.19 13.18
CA THR A 134 -7.10 -3.09 13.12
C THR A 134 -7.62 -4.19 12.20
N VAL A 135 -8.40 -5.11 12.76
CA VAL A 135 -9.06 -6.20 12.02
C VAL A 135 -10.30 -5.65 11.31
N LYS A 136 -10.79 -6.35 10.27
CA LYS A 136 -11.96 -5.97 9.48
C LYS A 136 -13.19 -5.60 10.33
N ASP A 137 -13.39 -6.30 11.45
CA ASP A 137 -14.52 -6.06 12.36
C ASP A 137 -14.34 -4.80 13.24
N GLY A 138 -13.31 -4.00 13.00
CA GLY A 138 -12.94 -2.83 13.81
C GLY A 138 -12.33 -3.19 15.16
N THR A 139 -12.05 -4.47 15.41
CA THR A 139 -11.36 -4.94 16.61
C THR A 139 -9.88 -4.59 16.51
N LEU A 140 -9.33 -4.02 17.58
CA LEU A 140 -7.92 -3.67 17.67
C LEU A 140 -7.15 -4.78 18.40
N LEU A 141 -6.07 -5.24 17.80
CA LEU A 141 -5.13 -6.18 18.41
C LEU A 141 -3.86 -5.41 18.77
N VAL A 142 -3.48 -5.43 20.05
CA VAL A 142 -2.24 -4.83 20.54
C VAL A 142 -1.24 -5.94 20.82
N LEU A 143 -0.05 -5.81 20.26
CA LEU A 143 1.04 -6.76 20.42
C LEU A 143 2.19 -6.13 21.21
N LYS A 144 2.91 -6.96 21.96
CA LYS A 144 4.15 -6.60 22.65
C LYS A 144 5.05 -7.82 22.75
N ASP A 145 6.32 -7.75 22.39
CA ASP A 145 7.23 -8.91 22.36
C ASP A 145 6.66 -10.12 21.56
N ASP A 146 6.11 -9.88 20.36
CA ASP A 146 5.49 -10.89 19.48
C ASP A 146 4.29 -11.67 20.06
N ARG A 147 3.71 -11.22 21.18
CA ARG A 147 2.48 -11.77 21.76
C ARG A 147 1.36 -10.74 21.75
N VAL A 148 0.13 -11.21 21.56
CA VAL A 148 -1.07 -10.36 21.70
C VAL A 148 -1.33 -10.12 23.19
N ILE A 149 -1.19 -8.87 23.62
CA ILE A 149 -1.43 -8.48 25.02
C ILE A 149 -2.88 -8.08 25.26
N ALA A 150 -3.56 -7.56 24.24
CA ALA A 150 -4.94 -7.10 24.36
C ALA A 150 -5.69 -7.24 23.03
N LYS A 151 -6.94 -7.70 23.13
CA LYS A 151 -7.94 -7.66 22.05
C LYS A 151 -9.04 -6.70 22.50
N ILE A 152 -9.18 -5.58 21.81
CA ILE A 152 -10.05 -4.48 22.22
C ILE A 152 -11.13 -4.30 21.15
N ALA A 153 -12.39 -4.42 21.55
CA ALA A 153 -13.53 -4.21 20.64
C ALA A 153 -13.61 -2.73 20.21
N ARG A 154 -14.18 -2.46 19.01
CA ARG A 154 -14.29 -1.10 18.46
C ARG A 154 -14.95 -0.10 19.41
N ALA A 155 -15.94 -0.54 20.17
CA ALA A 155 -16.69 0.29 21.11
C ALA A 155 -15.90 0.69 22.37
N ALA A 156 -14.81 -0.02 22.66
CA ALA A 156 -14.09 0.07 23.94
C ALA A 156 -12.89 1.03 23.90
N TYR A 157 -12.36 1.38 22.73
CA TYR A 157 -11.27 2.34 22.58
C TYR A 157 -11.73 3.64 21.92
N ASP A 158 -11.09 4.74 22.28
CA ASP A 158 -11.40 6.06 21.74
C ASP A 158 -10.39 6.48 20.67
N SER A 159 -9.10 6.49 21.02
CA SER A 159 -8.01 6.87 20.13
C SER A 159 -6.81 5.93 20.24
N VAL A 160 -6.02 5.92 19.18
CA VAL A 160 -4.74 5.21 19.10
C VAL A 160 -3.66 6.24 18.80
N GLU A 161 -2.65 6.29 19.66
CA GLU A 161 -1.49 7.18 19.51
C GLU A 161 -0.27 6.36 19.09
N TYR A 162 0.36 6.80 18.00
CA TYR A 162 1.61 6.26 17.50
C TYR A 162 2.75 7.15 17.96
N VAL A 163 3.53 6.69 18.93
CA VAL A 163 4.68 7.45 19.44
C VAL A 163 5.90 7.08 18.61
N TRP A 164 6.39 8.01 17.79
CA TRP A 164 7.58 7.81 16.98
C TRP A 164 8.83 8.22 17.76
N SER A 165 9.88 7.41 17.72
CA SER A 165 11.16 7.84 18.29
C SER A 165 11.85 8.85 17.37
N ASP A 166 12.56 9.82 17.95
CA ASP A 166 13.34 10.80 17.18
C ASP A 166 14.34 10.12 16.23
N SER A 167 14.88 8.97 16.65
CA SER A 167 15.80 8.17 15.83
C SER A 167 15.16 7.63 14.55
N GLU A 168 13.89 7.20 14.60
CA GLU A 168 13.15 6.71 13.44
C GLU A 168 12.76 7.84 12.50
N ILE A 169 12.37 8.99 13.08
CA ILE A 169 12.07 10.22 12.32
C ILE A 169 13.31 10.64 11.53
N GLU A 170 14.46 10.69 12.18
CA GLU A 170 15.70 11.12 11.54
C GLU A 170 16.18 10.09 10.51
N GLN A 171 16.12 8.80 10.82
CA GLN A 171 16.45 7.75 9.86
C GLN A 171 15.57 7.82 8.61
N ARG A 172 14.25 8.05 8.77
CA ARG A 172 13.34 8.15 7.63
C ARG A 172 13.59 9.43 6.83
N ARG A 173 13.84 10.57 7.49
CA ARG A 173 14.26 11.82 6.83
C ARG A 173 15.52 11.61 6.00
N ARG A 174 16.52 10.95 6.57
CA ARG A 174 17.75 10.58 5.88
C ARG A 174 17.49 9.67 4.68
N GLN A 175 16.68 8.63 4.81
CA GLN A 175 16.32 7.76 3.69
C GLN A 175 15.60 8.50 2.54
N ILE A 176 14.71 9.44 2.88
CA ILE A 176 14.03 10.28 1.89
C ILE A 176 15.06 11.19 1.21
N ALA A 177 15.96 11.79 1.99
CA ALA A 177 17.05 12.63 1.50
C ALA A 177 18.15 11.86 0.75
N GLU A 178 18.29 10.54 0.95
CA GLU A 178 19.20 9.68 0.18
C GLU A 178 18.54 9.22 -1.12
N ARG A 179 17.24 8.85 -1.09
CA ARG A 179 16.49 8.51 -2.32
C ARG A 179 16.36 9.70 -3.26
N MET A 180 16.19 10.89 -2.71
CA MET A 180 16.51 12.10 -3.43
C MET A 180 18.03 12.18 -3.46
N ASN A 181 18.74 11.49 -4.35
CA ASN A 181 20.20 11.64 -4.45
C ASN A 181 20.54 13.11 -4.73
N LEU A 182 20.70 13.91 -3.67
CA LEU A 182 20.94 15.34 -3.72
C LEU A 182 22.44 15.49 -3.86
N VAL A 183 22.93 15.17 -5.04
CA VAL A 183 24.30 15.43 -5.42
C VAL A 183 24.39 16.90 -5.79
N CYS A 184 25.31 17.63 -5.15
CA CYS A 184 25.54 19.03 -5.44
C CYS A 184 25.82 19.22 -6.93
N GLY A 185 25.03 20.06 -7.60
CA GLY A 185 25.14 20.35 -9.02
C GLY A 185 26.43 21.07 -9.43
N TRP A 186 27.28 21.44 -8.47
CA TRP A 186 28.55 22.11 -8.71
C TRP A 186 29.75 21.24 -8.33
N CYS A 187 29.85 20.84 -7.06
CA CYS A 187 31.02 20.09 -6.56
C CYS A 187 30.83 18.56 -6.53
N ALA A 188 29.66 18.06 -6.95
CA ALA A 188 29.28 16.65 -6.91
C ALA A 188 29.35 15.98 -5.53
N ALA A 189 29.49 16.76 -4.44
CA ALA A 189 29.41 16.25 -3.08
C ALA A 189 27.96 15.99 -2.67
N THR A 190 27.75 15.14 -1.66
CA THR A 190 26.43 14.91 -1.06
C THR A 190 25.93 16.21 -0.42
N ALA A 191 24.77 16.69 -0.87
CA ALA A 191 24.11 17.87 -0.33
C ALA A 191 23.06 17.45 0.71
N GLU A 192 23.26 17.88 1.94
CA GLU A 192 22.35 17.61 3.05
C GLU A 192 21.31 18.74 3.18
N PRO A 193 20.00 18.44 3.09
CA PRO A 193 18.94 19.46 3.20
C PRO A 193 18.91 20.24 4.51
N GLY A 194 19.42 19.63 5.59
CA GLY A 194 19.41 20.23 6.94
C GLY A 194 20.58 21.17 7.21
N LYS A 195 21.55 21.28 6.29
CA LYS A 195 22.71 22.13 6.45
C LYS A 195 22.38 23.57 6.06
N GLU A 196 22.82 24.54 6.86
CA GLU A 196 22.74 25.96 6.47
C GLU A 196 23.48 26.19 5.14
N GLY A 197 22.83 26.93 4.23
CA GLY A 197 23.32 27.18 2.87
C GLY A 197 22.94 26.11 1.84
N PHE A 198 22.04 25.18 2.17
CA PHE A 198 21.43 24.30 1.17
C PHE A 198 20.46 25.07 0.27
N HIS A 199 20.70 25.03 -1.04
CA HIS A 199 19.81 25.61 -2.05
C HIS A 199 19.26 24.54 -2.98
N LEU A 200 17.94 24.54 -3.16
CA LEU A 200 17.28 23.73 -4.19
C LEU A 200 16.62 24.67 -5.21
N VAL A 201 17.07 24.62 -6.45
CA VAL A 201 16.64 25.55 -7.51
C VAL A 201 16.26 24.82 -8.79
N HIS A 202 15.25 25.38 -9.47
CA HIS A 202 14.86 24.95 -10.81
C HIS A 202 15.62 25.78 -11.82
N VAL A 203 16.54 25.13 -12.53
CA VAL A 203 17.39 25.77 -13.52
C VAL A 203 16.92 25.39 -14.91
N ALA A 204 16.69 26.39 -15.74
CA ALA A 204 16.30 26.23 -17.12
C ALA A 204 17.51 26.44 -18.04
N PHE A 205 17.82 25.40 -18.82
CA PHE A 205 18.83 25.40 -19.88
C PHE A 205 18.13 25.23 -21.23
N GLY A 206 18.16 26.25 -22.07
CA GLY A 206 17.54 26.18 -23.40
C GLY A 206 16.03 25.99 -23.32
N SER A 207 15.54 24.75 -23.54
CA SER A 207 14.12 24.37 -23.46
C SER A 207 13.81 23.38 -22.33
N THR A 208 14.81 22.89 -21.59
CA THR A 208 14.62 21.96 -20.47
C THR A 208 14.64 22.72 -19.14
N GLN A 209 13.95 22.16 -18.15
CA GLN A 209 13.99 22.63 -16.78
C GLN A 209 14.40 21.48 -15.88
N GLU A 210 15.54 21.65 -15.22
CA GLU A 210 16.16 20.65 -14.36
C GLU A 210 16.21 21.15 -12.93
N ARG A 211 16.26 20.22 -11.97
CA ARG A 211 16.37 20.52 -10.55
C ARG A 211 17.81 20.32 -10.12
N TYR A 212 18.45 21.38 -9.65
CA TYR A 212 19.78 21.29 -9.04
C TYR A 212 19.68 21.56 -7.55
N CYS A 213 20.52 20.86 -6.80
CA CYS A 213 20.75 21.13 -5.39
C CYS A 213 22.18 21.59 -5.18
N PHE A 214 22.42 22.46 -4.21
CA PHE A 214 23.74 22.98 -3.87
C PHE A 214 23.99 22.80 -2.38
N CYS A 215 25.19 22.35 -2.02
CA CYS A 215 25.57 22.06 -0.64
C CYS A 215 26.01 23.28 0.17
N SER A 216 26.23 24.42 -0.47
CA SER A 216 26.61 25.69 0.14
C SER A 216 26.23 26.88 -0.73
N ASP A 217 26.15 28.06 -0.11
CA ASP A 217 25.96 29.34 -0.79
C ASP A 217 27.05 29.58 -1.85
N ASP A 218 28.30 29.24 -1.54
CA ASP A 218 29.43 29.38 -2.46
C ASP A 218 29.23 28.54 -3.73
N CYS A 219 28.74 27.30 -3.59
CA CYS A 219 28.46 26.43 -4.74
C CYS A 219 27.32 26.98 -5.58
N PHE A 220 26.29 27.53 -4.95
CA PHE A 220 25.17 28.16 -5.63
C PHE A 220 25.60 29.43 -6.36
N GLU A 221 26.39 30.30 -5.74
CA GLU A 221 26.90 31.52 -6.38
C GLU A 221 27.87 31.21 -7.52
N ALA A 222 28.77 30.23 -7.35
CA ALA A 222 29.68 29.81 -8.40
C ALA A 222 28.92 29.30 -9.63
N PHE A 223 27.89 28.47 -9.41
CA PHE A 223 27.00 28.01 -10.47
C PHE A 223 26.27 29.17 -11.17
N ARG A 224 25.71 30.13 -10.41
CA ARG A 224 25.04 31.32 -10.96
C ARG A 224 25.96 32.22 -11.77
N ARG A 225 27.24 32.32 -11.40
CA ARG A 225 28.23 33.12 -12.12
C ARG A 225 28.64 32.45 -13.43
N MET A 226 28.88 31.14 -13.40
CA MET A 226 29.40 30.38 -14.55
C MET A 226 28.32 30.06 -15.58
N TYR A 227 27.13 29.64 -15.16
CA TYR A 227 26.08 29.23 -16.09
C TYR A 227 25.07 30.36 -16.33
N PRO A 228 24.82 30.75 -17.60
CA PRO A 228 23.76 31.67 -17.97
C PRO A 228 22.39 30.97 -17.89
N ALA A 229 21.95 30.66 -16.67
CA ALA A 229 20.80 29.79 -16.46
C ALA A 229 19.61 30.56 -15.86
N ARG A 230 18.39 30.19 -16.28
CA ARG A 230 17.15 30.83 -15.80
C ARG A 230 16.69 30.12 -14.53
N VAL A 231 16.54 30.83 -13.41
CA VAL A 231 16.43 30.20 -12.07
C VAL A 231 15.00 30.10 -11.54
N HIS A 232 14.00 30.58 -12.29
CA HIS A 232 12.61 30.64 -11.82
C HIS A 232 11.66 29.72 -12.60
N ARG A 233 10.66 29.18 -11.89
CA ARG A 233 9.67 28.19 -12.40
C ARG A 233 8.94 28.65 -13.67
N ASN A 234 8.66 29.96 -13.78
CA ASN A 234 7.90 30.57 -14.88
C ASN A 234 8.77 31.33 -15.89
N CYS A 235 10.08 31.03 -15.98
CA CYS A 235 11.02 31.77 -16.83
C CYS A 235 10.78 31.66 -18.34
N TYR A 236 9.95 30.73 -18.80
CA TYR A 236 9.61 30.55 -20.21
C TYR A 236 8.32 31.25 -20.63
N GLU A 237 7.54 31.76 -19.68
CA GLU A 237 6.25 32.41 -19.92
C GLU A 237 6.33 33.94 -19.76
N ARG A 238 7.52 34.48 -19.45
CA ARG A 238 7.74 35.92 -19.23
C ARG A 238 8.91 36.41 -20.07
N ASP A 239 8.76 37.61 -20.63
CA ASP A 239 9.83 38.28 -21.36
C ASP A 239 10.97 38.65 -20.41
N CYS A 240 12.20 38.27 -20.79
CA CYS A 240 13.40 38.48 -19.98
C CYS A 240 13.68 39.96 -19.69
N ASP A 241 13.24 40.87 -20.54
CA ASP A 241 13.40 42.32 -20.35
C ASP A 241 12.59 42.85 -19.17
N THR A 242 11.45 42.21 -18.87
CA THR A 242 10.54 42.60 -17.78
C THR A 242 10.77 41.78 -16.51
N CYS A 243 11.71 40.84 -16.52
CA CYS A 243 11.93 39.91 -15.41
C CYS A 243 12.99 40.45 -14.43
N GLU A 244 12.57 40.79 -13.21
CA GLU A 244 13.47 41.21 -12.13
C GLU A 244 14.11 40.01 -11.38
N LEU A 245 13.69 38.78 -11.70
CA LEU A 245 14.09 37.57 -10.98
C LEU A 245 15.41 36.95 -11.51
N CYS A 246 15.90 37.40 -12.67
CA CYS A 246 17.12 36.90 -13.30
C CYS A 246 18.23 37.96 -13.25
N THR A 247 19.45 37.56 -12.88
CA THR A 247 20.62 38.45 -12.84
C THR A 247 21.10 38.84 -14.24
N LYS A 248 20.99 37.95 -15.23
CA LYS A 248 21.31 38.23 -16.64
C LYS A 248 20.01 38.40 -17.43
N ARG A 249 19.83 39.58 -18.03
CA ARG A 249 18.68 39.93 -18.88
C ARG A 249 19.07 39.71 -20.34
N TYR A 250 18.18 39.07 -21.10
CA TYR A 250 18.36 38.85 -22.53
C TYR A 250 17.32 39.69 -23.25
N VAL A 251 17.79 40.68 -24.00
CA VAL A 251 16.93 41.51 -24.85
C VAL A 251 16.46 40.66 -26.02
N ALA A 252 15.15 40.65 -26.26
CA ALA A 252 14.56 40.03 -27.44
C ALA A 252 15.02 40.81 -28.69
N GLY A 253 16.20 40.46 -29.21
CA GLY A 253 16.81 41.18 -30.34
C GLY A 253 18.32 40.97 -30.52
N SER A 254 19.03 40.29 -29.60
CA SER A 254 20.43 39.89 -29.88
C SER A 254 20.43 38.69 -30.82
N GLU A 255 20.57 38.97 -32.11
CA GLU A 255 20.71 38.00 -33.21
C GLU A 255 21.79 36.96 -32.88
N GLY A 256 21.38 35.71 -32.65
CA GLY A 256 22.35 34.61 -32.58
C GLY A 256 21.89 33.33 -31.89
N MET A 257 20.91 33.35 -30.97
CA MET A 257 20.63 32.15 -30.15
C MET A 257 19.17 31.88 -29.75
N ASN A 258 18.16 32.47 -30.39
CA ASN A 258 16.77 32.15 -30.05
C ASN A 258 15.90 32.05 -31.31
N VAL A 259 15.91 30.88 -31.95
CA VAL A 259 14.74 30.46 -32.71
C VAL A 259 13.99 29.51 -31.79
N ILE A 260 12.87 29.97 -31.23
CA ILE A 260 12.05 29.15 -30.36
C ILE A 260 11.23 28.22 -31.26
N ALA A 261 11.10 26.93 -30.91
CA ALA A 261 10.29 25.98 -31.69
C ALA A 261 8.84 26.44 -31.93
N LYS A 262 8.34 27.37 -31.12
CA LYS A 262 7.03 28.03 -31.25
C LYS A 262 6.93 28.92 -32.50
N ASP A 263 8.05 29.46 -32.98
CA ASP A 263 8.10 30.28 -34.19
C ASP A 263 7.87 29.45 -35.47
N PHE A 264 8.11 28.14 -35.42
CA PHE A 264 7.82 27.21 -36.52
C PHE A 264 6.38 26.68 -36.52
N LEU A 265 5.61 26.91 -35.45
CA LEU A 265 4.24 26.40 -35.30
C LEU A 265 3.17 27.45 -35.63
N THR A 266 3.56 28.69 -35.89
CA THR A 266 2.61 29.76 -36.23
C THR A 266 2.54 29.87 -37.75
N PRO A 267 1.40 29.56 -38.41
CA PRO A 267 1.30 29.73 -39.84
C PRO A 267 1.45 31.23 -40.20
N PRO A 268 2.11 31.56 -41.32
CA PRO A 268 2.27 32.94 -41.73
C PRO A 268 0.90 33.57 -41.93
N ARG A 269 0.63 34.67 -41.23
CA ARG A 269 -0.56 35.49 -41.49
C ARG A 269 -0.47 35.99 -42.93
N SER A 270 -1.32 35.45 -43.80
CA SER A 270 -1.51 35.95 -45.16
C SER A 270 -1.94 37.42 -45.09
N ARG A 271 -1.19 38.27 -45.79
CA ARG A 271 -1.60 39.65 -46.10
C ARG A 271 -2.77 39.64 -47.08
#